data_AF-A0A1T4YUH0-F1
#
_entry.id   AF-A0A1T4YUH0-F1
#
_cell.length_a   1.000
_cell.length_b   1.000
_cell.length_c   1.000
_cell.angle_alpha   90.00
_cell.angle_beta   90.00
_cell.angle_gamma   90.00
#
_symmetry.space_group_name_H-M   'P 1'
#
loop_
_entity.id
_entity.type
_entity.pdbx_description
1 polymer ?
#
loop_
_entity_poly.entity_id
_entity_poly.type
_entity_poly.pdbx_seq_one_letter_code
_entity_poly.pdbx_strand_id
1 'polypeptide(L)' 'MSKYEGNVGLFLAGILAAYAVLGLILIVPGLLTAISSNLLLTIAVVIVVIVVVLFALAIILKGLSRLFFHLKF' A
#
# COMPACT_ATOMS: atom_id res chain seq x y z
N MET A 1 -23.38 -2.63 -21.45
CA MET A 1 -22.24 -3.35 -20.85
C MET A 1 -21.18 -2.29 -20.55
N SER A 2 -21.02 -1.79 -19.31
CA SER A 2 -20.01 -0.72 -19.02
C SER A 2 -19.82 -0.36 -17.54
N LYS A 3 -20.78 -0.63 -16.63
CA LYS A 3 -20.66 -0.13 -15.23
C LYS A 3 -19.55 -0.79 -14.40
N TYR A 4 -19.00 -1.92 -14.84
CA TYR A 4 -17.95 -2.67 -14.13
C TYR A 4 -16.53 -2.32 -14.59
N GLU A 5 -16.33 -1.87 -15.82
CA GLU A 5 -14.99 -1.62 -16.39
C GLU A 5 -14.25 -0.48 -15.66
N GLY A 6 -14.98 0.53 -15.19
CA GLY A 6 -14.41 1.65 -14.45
C GLY A 6 -13.91 1.32 -13.02
N ASN A 7 -14.23 0.14 -12.49
CA ASN A 7 -13.86 -0.27 -11.13
C ASN A 7 -12.76 -1.34 -11.07
N VAL A 8 -12.50 -2.06 -12.17
CA VAL A 8 -11.47 -3.10 -12.22
C VAL A 8 -10.09 -2.52 -11.91
N GLY A 9 -9.76 -1.36 -12.47
CA GLY A 9 -8.47 -0.69 -12.21
C GLY A 9 -8.26 -0.31 -10.74
N LEU A 10 -9.33 0.05 -10.03
CA LEU A 10 -9.26 0.44 -8.63
C LEU A 10 -9.11 -0.78 -7.71
N PHE A 11 -9.74 -1.89 -8.07
CA PHE A 11 -9.55 -3.19 -7.42
C PHE A 11 -8.14 -3.74 -7.63
N LEU A 12 -7.64 -3.71 -8.86
CA LEU A 12 -6.27 -4.12 -9.18
C LEU A 12 -5.24 -3.25 -8.44
N ALA A 13 -5.46 -1.93 -8.39
CA ALA A 13 -4.61 -1.03 -7.60
C ALA A 13 -4.65 -1.37 -6.10
N GLY A 14 -5.81 -1.74 -5.56
CA GLY A 14 -5.95 -2.21 -4.18
C GLY A 14 -5.20 -3.52 -3.91
N ILE A 15 -5.29 -4.50 -4.81
CA ILE A 15 -4.56 -5.77 -4.72
C ILE A 15 -3.04 -5.52 -4.80
N LEU A 16 -2.61 -4.67 -5.74
CA LEU A 16 -1.21 -4.31 -5.90
C LEU A 16 -0.68 -3.56 -4.68
N ALA A 17 -1.48 -2.65 -4.10
CA ALA A 17 -1.16 -1.95 -2.86
C ALA A 17 -1.00 -2.93 -1.68
N ALA A 18 -1.92 -3.90 -1.54
CA ALA A 18 -1.80 -4.94 -0.52
C ALA A 18 -0.54 -5.80 -0.71
N TYR A 19 -0.21 -6.17 -1.95
CA TYR A 19 1.00 -6.92 -2.26
C TYR A 19 2.28 -6.11 -1.96
N ALA A 20 2.27 -4.81 -2.25
CA ALA A 20 3.37 -3.90 -1.91
C ALA A 20 3.57 -3.78 -0.39
N VAL A 21 2.49 -3.71 0.39
CA VAL A 21 2.56 -3.72 1.86
C VAL A 21 3.12 -5.04 2.39
N LEU A 22 2.68 -6.18 1.85
CA LEU A 22 3.23 -7.49 2.23
C LEU A 22 4.72 -7.61 1.88
N GLY A 23 5.12 -7.14 0.70
CA GLY A 23 6.52 -7.08 0.29
C GLY A 23 7.37 -6.20 1.22
N LEU A 24 6.83 -5.05 1.64
CA LEU A 24 7.47 -4.19 2.64
C LEU A 24 7.68 -4.92 3.96
N ILE A 25 6.70 -5.67 4.45
CA ILE A 25 6.83 -6.41 5.72
C ILE A 25 7.97 -7.44 5.65
N LEU A 26 8.19 -8.08 4.50
CA LEU A 26 9.29 -9.04 4.31
C LEU A 26 10.65 -8.36 4.13
N ILE A 27 10.71 -7.26 3.38
CA ILE A 27 11.97 -6.62 2.98
C ILE A 27 12.47 -5.67 4.08
N VAL A 28 11.58 -4.92 4.74
CA VAL A 28 11.95 -3.88 5.71
C VAL A 28 12.81 -4.43 6.86
N PRO A 29 12.49 -5.57 7.50
CA PRO A 29 13.33 -6.09 8.60
C PRO A 29 14.75 -6.43 8.16
N GLY A 30 14.91 -7.08 6.99
CA GLY A 30 16.22 -7.40 6.44
C GLY A 30 17.00 -6.18 5.96
N LEU A 31 16.29 -5.17 5.44
CA LEU A 31 16.89 -3.90 5.06
C LEU A 31 17.35 -3.12 6.29
N LEU A 32 16.56 -3.11 7.36
CA LEU A 32 16.84 -2.39 8.61
C LEU A 32 18.06 -2.98 9.34
N THR A 33 18.22 -4.31 9.33
CA THR A 33 19.43 -4.95 9.90
C THR A 33 20.67 -4.64 9.07
N ALA A 34 20.56 -4.63 7.73
CA ALA A 34 21.67 -4.34 6.83
C ALA A 34 22.17 -2.89 6.91
N ILE A 35 21.30 -1.93 7.16
CA ILE A 35 21.65 -0.48 7.22
C ILE A 35 21.79 0.06 8.64
N SER A 36 21.70 -0.81 9.66
CA SER A 36 21.69 -0.45 11.08
C SER A 36 22.90 0.38 11.55
N SER A 37 24.02 0.31 10.83
CA SER A 37 25.23 1.08 11.11
C SER A 37 25.15 2.56 10.69
N ASN A 38 24.16 2.94 9.87
CA ASN A 38 24.01 4.29 9.35
C ASN A 38 22.65 4.90 9.73
N LEU A 39 22.68 5.75 10.76
CA LEU A 39 21.49 6.36 11.35
C LEU A 39 20.71 7.23 10.36
N LEU A 40 21.39 8.04 9.54
CA LEU A 40 20.73 8.88 8.53
C LEU A 40 19.97 8.04 7.51
N LEU A 41 20.60 6.96 7.04
CA LEU A 41 20.02 6.06 6.04
C LEU A 41 18.83 5.29 6.61
N THR A 42 18.93 4.88 7.88
CA THR A 42 17.84 4.23 8.61
C THR A 42 16.62 5.15 8.69
N ILE A 43 16.79 6.41 9.11
CA ILE A 43 15.70 7.39 9.20
C ILE A 43 15.06 7.62 7.82
N ALA A 44 15.87 7.78 6.77
CA ALA A 44 15.39 7.95 5.41
C ALA A 44 14.52 6.77 4.95
N VAL A 45 14.98 5.53 5.18
CA VAL A 45 14.22 4.31 4.84
C VAL A 45 12.91 4.26 5.62
N VAL A 46 12.91 4.55 6.92
CA VAL A 46 11.68 4.57 7.73
C VAL A 46 10.66 5.56 7.19
N ILE A 47 11.08 6.77 6.82
CA ILE A 47 10.18 7.78 6.22
C ILE A 47 9.59 7.27 4.91
N VAL A 48 10.42 6.69 4.03
CA VAL A 48 9.95 6.12 2.76
C VAL A 48 8.92 5.02 3.00
N VAL A 49 9.18 4.10 3.94
CA VAL A 49 8.24 3.03 4.31
C VAL A 49 6.90 3.62 4.77
N ILE A 50 6.93 4.63 5.64
CA ILE A 50 5.70 5.30 6.13
C ILE A 50 4.91 5.90 4.96
N VAL A 51 5.57 6.62 4.04
CA VAL A 51 4.91 7.23 2.88
C VAL A 51 4.26 6.17 1.99
N VAL A 52 4.95 5.07 1.71
CA VAL A 52 4.40 3.97 0.90
C VAL A 52 3.21 3.31 1.59
N VAL A 53 3.29 3.08 2.90
CA VAL A 53 2.18 2.50 3.68
C VAL A 53 0.96 3.41 3.68
N LEU A 54 1.14 4.72 3.88
CA LEU A 54 0.05 5.69 3.81
C LEU A 54 -0.60 5.74 2.42
N PHE A 55 0.21 5.66 1.36
CA PHE A 55 -0.29 5.63 -0.01
C PHE A 55 -1.08 4.35 -0.29
N ALA A 56 -0.56 3.20 0.14
CA ALA A 56 -1.25 1.93 0.02
C ALA A 56 -2.59 1.92 0.76
N LEU A 57 -2.62 2.42 2.00
CA LEU A 57 -3.83 2.59 2.79
C LEU A 57 -4.85 3.50 2.09
N ALA A 58 -4.42 4.63 1.53
CA ALA A 58 -5.31 5.54 0.81
C ALA A 58 -5.97 4.86 -0.40
N ILE A 59 -5.23 4.04 -1.15
CA ILE A 59 -5.78 3.28 -2.28
C ILE A 59 -6.77 2.21 -1.80
N ILE A 60 -6.41 1.45 -0.77
CA ILE A 60 -7.27 0.41 -0.21
C ILE A 60 -8.57 1.04 0.34
N LEU A 61 -8.48 2.11 1.12
CA LEU A 61 -9.64 2.85 1.65
C LEU A 61 -10.51 3.42 0.53
N LYS A 62 -9.92 3.95 -0.54
CA LYS A 62 -10.66 4.45 -1.71
C LYS A 62 -11.39 3.32 -2.44
N GLY A 63 -10.74 2.15 -2.58
CA GLY A 63 -11.36 0.93 -3.13
C GLY A 63 -12.52 0.45 -2.26
N LEU A 64 -12.29 0.37 -0.95
CA LEU A 64 -13.27 -0.09 0.03
C LEU A 64 -14.46 0.87 0.14
N SER A 65 -14.23 2.17 0.18
CA SER A 65 -15.29 3.19 0.22
C SER A 65 -16.21 3.10 -1.00
N ARG A 66 -15.66 2.90 -2.20
CA ARG A 66 -16.46 2.68 -3.41
C ARG A 66 -17.20 1.35 -3.39
N LEU A 67 -16.58 0.30 -2.85
CA LEU A 67 -17.19 -1.01 -2.69
C LEU A 67 -18.40 -0.91 -1.76
N PHE A 68 -18.23 -0.32 -0.57
CA PHE A 68 -19.32 -0.08 0.40
C PHE A 68 -20.43 0.81 -0.18
N PHE A 69 -20.09 1.83 -0.97
CA PHE A 69 -21.10 2.65 -1.64
C PHE A 69 -21.94 1.86 -2.66
N HIS A 70 -21.35 0.87 -3.33
CA HIS A 70 -22.09 -0.03 -4.23
C HIS A 70 -22.83 -1.16 -3.49
N LEU A 71 -22.34 -1.58 -2.33
CA LEU A 71 -22.89 -2.65 -1.50
C LEU A 71 -24.02 -2.21 -0.57
N LYS A 72 -24.45 -0.94 -0.65
CA LYS A 72 -25.59 -0.31 0.06
C LYS A 72 -26.43 -1.29 0.92
N PHE A 73 -25.95 -1.50 2.15
CA PHE A 73 -26.82 -1.48 3.32
C PHE A 73 -27.26 -0.03 3.57
#